data_AF-A0A965GPX5-F1
#
_entry.id   AF-A0A965GPX5-F1
#
_cell.length_a   1.000
_cell.length_b   1.000
_cell.length_c   1.000
_cell.angle_alpha   90.00
_cell.angle_beta   90.00
_cell.angle_gamma   90.00
#
_symmetry.space_group_name_H-M   'P 1'
#
loop_
_entity.id
_entity.type
_entity.pdbx_description
1 polymer ?
#
loop_
_entity_poly.entity_id
_entity_poly.type
_entity_poly.pdbx_seq_one_letter_code
_entity_poly.pdbx_strand_id
1 'polypeptide(L)'
;MDLLSSLNPAQQEAVRQTEGPLLILAGAGSGKTRVIAHRIAYLVSEKIAFPDQIMAVTFTNKAAQEMRERVELLLGVDCRAMWVSTFHALCARLLRREAHNIGLSRDFTIYDSADQQAVVKQLLKEMHLADETYQPRMVLSRISAAKNRMEGPESFNNTWNVRDKEIGKLYEGYIKALKNASALDFDDLLLATVELFDKNPGVRERYAHRFRYVMVDEYQDTNRPQYLLITQIAGKHRNLAVVGDPDQSIYKWRGADLRNIMDFETDFGDAQIVRLEQNYRSTEVILDAASAVIANNKNRKKKALWTDLKGGAKIKLFRGSDELEEAEYITKVVRKSLEEDYKALTAV
;
A
#
# COMPACT_ATOMS: atom_id res chain seq x y z
N MET A 1 -0.69 30.83 -5.38
CA MET A 1 -1.93 30.10 -5.02
C MET A 1 -1.74 29.64 -3.58
N ASP A 2 -2.64 29.98 -2.66
CA ASP A 2 -2.49 29.56 -1.26
C ASP A 2 -2.86 28.08 -1.13
N LEU A 3 -1.84 27.21 -1.18
CA LEU A 3 -1.97 25.75 -1.07
C LEU A 3 -2.60 25.29 0.25
N LEU A 4 -2.58 26.14 1.28
CA LEU A 4 -3.01 25.80 2.64
C LEU A 4 -4.43 26.28 2.94
N SER A 5 -4.90 27.35 2.28
CA SER A 5 -6.22 27.95 2.50
C SER A 5 -7.38 26.95 2.49
N SER A 6 -7.29 25.91 1.66
CA SER A 6 -8.36 24.92 1.48
C SER A 6 -8.33 23.76 2.50
N LEU A 7 -7.31 23.71 3.35
CA LEU A 7 -7.06 22.64 4.32
C LEU A 7 -7.49 23.05 5.73
N ASN A 8 -7.97 22.10 6.54
CA ASN A 8 -8.23 22.36 7.96
C ASN A 8 -6.90 22.49 8.76
N PRO A 9 -6.93 22.97 10.02
CA PRO A 9 -5.71 23.17 10.80
C PRO A 9 -4.81 21.94 10.92
N ALA A 10 -5.36 20.74 11.17
CA ALA A 10 -4.57 19.52 11.28
C ALA A 10 -3.95 19.10 9.94
N GLN A 11 -4.67 19.26 8.84
CA GLN A 11 -4.13 19.02 7.49
C GLN A 11 -3.01 20.03 7.16
N GLN A 12 -3.16 21.31 7.54
CA GLN A 12 -2.13 22.32 7.38
C GLN A 12 -0.88 22.00 8.21
N GLU A 13 -1.05 21.53 9.45
CA GLU A 13 0.04 21.07 10.31
C GLU A 13 0.81 19.92 9.64
N ALA A 14 0.11 18.89 9.14
CA ALA A 14 0.72 17.78 8.42
C ALA A 14 1.45 18.22 7.13
N VAL A 15 0.98 19.26 6.44
CA VAL A 15 1.66 19.81 5.26
C VAL A 15 2.90 20.62 5.64
N ARG A 16 2.82 21.44 6.70
CA ARG A 16 3.90 22.33 7.15
C ARG A 16 5.02 21.60 7.89
N GLN A 17 4.76 20.43 8.47
CA GLN A 17 5.77 19.65 9.20
C GLN A 17 6.77 18.99 8.26
N THR A 18 7.67 19.74 7.60
CA THR A 18 8.47 19.22 6.48
C THR A 18 9.61 18.29 6.92
N GLU A 19 10.34 18.65 7.98
CA GLU A 19 11.51 17.91 8.43
C GLU A 19 11.17 16.85 9.48
N GLY A 20 12.01 15.80 9.50
CA GLY A 20 11.92 14.68 10.42
C GLY A 20 10.83 13.66 10.06
N PRO A 21 10.75 12.56 10.82
CA PRO A 21 9.71 11.55 10.65
C PRO A 21 8.33 12.12 11.01
N LEU A 22 7.34 11.83 10.18
CA LEU A 22 5.96 12.28 10.36
C LEU A 22 4.99 11.12 10.17
N LEU A 23 4.19 10.85 11.20
CA LEU A 23 3.08 9.92 11.14
C LEU A 23 1.75 10.69 11.05
N ILE A 24 1.05 10.54 9.94
CA ILE A 24 -0.28 11.10 9.73
C ILE A 24 -1.31 10.00 10.00
N LEU A 25 -1.86 9.98 11.21
CA LEU A 25 -2.93 9.06 11.60
C LEU A 25 -4.27 9.60 11.09
N ALA A 26 -4.81 8.99 10.07
CA ALA A 26 -5.91 9.57 9.33
C ALA A 26 -7.13 8.65 9.30
N GLY A 27 -8.29 9.18 9.67
CA GLY A 27 -9.55 8.44 9.58
C GLY A 27 -10.00 8.19 8.14
N ALA A 28 -10.95 7.27 7.98
CA ALA A 28 -11.70 7.13 6.73
C ALA A 28 -12.30 8.48 6.32
N GLY A 29 -12.13 8.87 5.06
CA GLY A 29 -12.69 10.11 4.52
C GLY A 29 -12.07 11.42 5.04
N SER A 30 -10.93 11.37 5.75
CA SER A 30 -10.27 12.55 6.33
C SER A 30 -9.35 13.33 5.38
N GLY A 31 -9.18 12.84 4.15
CA GLY A 31 -8.35 13.48 3.14
C GLY A 31 -6.87 13.02 3.12
N LYS A 32 -6.57 11.77 3.49
CA LYS A 32 -5.22 11.14 3.41
C LYS A 32 -4.41 11.55 2.18
N THR A 33 -4.89 11.15 1.00
CA THR A 33 -4.23 11.41 -0.29
C THR A 33 -4.17 12.92 -0.61
N ARG A 34 -5.15 13.70 -0.15
CA ARG A 34 -5.15 15.17 -0.31
C ARG A 34 -3.99 15.79 0.47
N VAL A 35 -3.76 15.37 1.71
CA VAL A 35 -2.65 15.88 2.53
C VAL A 35 -1.31 15.55 1.90
N ILE A 36 -1.09 14.31 1.42
CA ILE A 36 0.15 13.97 0.72
C ILE A 36 0.35 14.84 -0.52
N ALA A 37 -0.67 15.00 -1.38
CA ALA A 37 -0.54 15.79 -2.59
C ALA A 37 -0.23 17.27 -2.28
N HIS A 38 -0.92 17.87 -1.30
CA HIS A 38 -0.64 19.24 -0.87
C HIS A 38 0.74 19.37 -0.24
N ARG A 39 1.21 18.36 0.51
CA ARG A 39 2.56 18.35 1.10
C ARG A 39 3.64 18.33 0.03
N ILE A 40 3.49 17.49 -1.00
CA ILE A 40 4.40 17.48 -2.15
C ILE A 40 4.40 18.85 -2.83
N ALA A 41 3.22 19.39 -3.14
CA ALA A 41 3.10 20.68 -3.79
C ALA A 41 3.75 21.80 -2.95
N TYR A 42 3.55 21.78 -1.63
CA TYR A 42 4.14 22.74 -0.69
C TYR A 42 5.67 22.68 -0.69
N LEU A 43 6.26 21.48 -0.60
CA LEU A 43 7.71 21.31 -0.64
C LEU A 43 8.35 21.88 -1.92
N VAL A 44 7.67 21.72 -3.05
CA VAL A 44 8.15 22.23 -4.34
C VAL A 44 7.90 23.74 -4.46
N SER A 45 6.71 24.23 -4.12
CA SER A 45 6.35 25.65 -4.26
C SER A 45 7.16 26.56 -3.35
N GLU A 46 7.43 26.11 -2.12
CA GLU A 46 8.26 26.83 -1.14
C GLU A 46 9.77 26.66 -1.39
N LYS A 47 10.16 25.98 -2.49
CA LYS A 47 11.57 25.73 -2.86
C LYS A 47 12.36 24.98 -1.78
N ILE A 48 11.68 24.14 -1.00
CA ILE A 48 12.29 23.29 0.02
C ILE A 48 12.96 22.07 -0.63
N ALA A 49 12.36 21.55 -1.71
CA ALA A 49 12.86 20.40 -2.47
C ALA A 49 12.64 20.56 -3.97
N PHE A 50 13.56 20.02 -4.77
CA PHE A 50 13.32 19.80 -6.19
C PHE A 50 12.44 18.55 -6.41
N PRO A 51 11.61 18.49 -7.47
CA PRO A 51 10.73 17.35 -7.72
C PRO A 51 11.44 15.99 -7.77
N ASP A 52 12.67 15.92 -8.27
CA ASP A 52 13.46 14.69 -8.37
C ASP A 52 14.07 14.20 -7.03
N GLN A 53 13.97 15.04 -5.99
CA GLN A 53 14.32 14.72 -4.61
C GLN A 53 13.13 14.18 -3.80
N ILE A 54 11.94 14.09 -4.41
CA ILE A 54 10.72 13.61 -3.76
C ILE A 54 10.37 12.22 -4.30
N MET A 55 10.11 11.30 -3.38
CA MET A 55 9.54 9.97 -3.66
C MET A 55 8.21 9.82 -2.93
N ALA A 56 7.18 9.37 -3.64
CA ALA A 56 5.88 9.02 -3.08
C ALA A 56 5.46 7.62 -3.53
N VAL A 57 5.07 6.78 -2.58
CA VAL A 57 4.70 5.38 -2.83
C VAL A 57 3.26 5.12 -2.41
N THR A 58 2.50 4.44 -3.27
CA THR A 58 1.11 4.03 -3.01
C THR A 58 0.91 2.53 -3.29
N PHE A 59 -0.27 1.98 -2.98
CA PHE A 59 -0.53 0.54 -3.17
C PHE A 59 -1.06 0.16 -4.55
N THR A 60 -1.66 1.10 -5.29
CA THR A 60 -2.27 0.80 -6.59
C THR A 60 -1.77 1.77 -7.67
N ASN A 61 -1.69 1.29 -8.90
CA ASN A 61 -1.30 2.14 -10.04
C ASN A 61 -2.28 3.31 -10.22
N LYS A 62 -3.58 3.07 -9.97
CA LYS A 62 -4.61 4.12 -9.98
C LYS A 62 -4.33 5.19 -8.92
N ALA A 63 -4.04 4.82 -7.68
CA ALA A 63 -3.72 5.77 -6.62
C ALA A 63 -2.43 6.57 -6.91
N ALA A 64 -1.40 5.92 -7.46
CA ALA A 64 -0.17 6.61 -7.89
C ALA A 64 -0.46 7.64 -9.00
N GLN A 65 -1.30 7.28 -9.97
CA GLN A 65 -1.67 8.17 -11.07
C GLN A 65 -2.52 9.35 -10.59
N GLU A 66 -3.56 9.08 -9.80
CA GLU A 66 -4.39 10.13 -9.19
C GLU A 66 -3.56 11.08 -8.30
N MET A 67 -2.58 10.56 -7.56
CA MET A 67 -1.68 11.38 -6.75
C MET A 67 -0.81 12.29 -7.63
N ARG A 68 -0.25 11.77 -8.73
CA ARG A 68 0.52 12.57 -9.69
C ARG A 68 -0.33 13.70 -10.28
N GLU A 69 -1.51 13.37 -10.80
CA GLU A 69 -2.43 14.34 -11.42
C GLU A 69 -2.83 15.45 -10.44
N ARG A 70 -3.09 15.10 -9.17
CA ARG A 70 -3.38 16.09 -8.12
C ARG A 70 -2.22 17.03 -7.85
N VAL A 71 -0.99 16.51 -7.78
CA VAL A 71 0.20 17.34 -7.55
C VAL A 71 0.44 18.27 -8.74
N GLU A 72 0.33 17.77 -9.97
CA GLU A 72 0.49 18.57 -11.18
C GLU A 72 -0.55 19.68 -11.28
N LEU A 73 -1.81 19.39 -10.92
CA LEU A 73 -2.87 20.39 -10.84
C LEU A 73 -2.56 21.49 -9.82
N LEU A 74 -2.03 21.14 -8.65
CA LEU A 74 -1.70 22.09 -7.59
C LEU A 74 -0.50 22.98 -7.96
N LEU A 75 0.49 22.42 -8.66
CA LEU A 75 1.71 23.13 -9.04
C LEU A 75 1.60 23.87 -10.38
N GLY A 76 0.65 23.50 -11.23
CA GLY A 76 0.51 24.04 -12.59
C GLY A 76 1.67 23.65 -13.52
N VAL A 77 2.46 22.63 -13.17
CA VAL A 77 3.59 22.13 -13.96
C VAL A 77 3.64 20.61 -13.96
N ASP A 78 4.21 20.03 -15.02
CA ASP A 78 4.46 18.60 -15.15
C ASP A 78 5.50 18.14 -14.11
N CYS A 79 5.19 17.06 -13.39
CA CYS A 79 6.02 16.52 -12.31
C CYS A 79 6.67 15.18 -12.68
N ARG A 80 6.93 14.90 -13.97
CA ARG A 80 7.60 13.67 -14.47
C ARG A 80 8.90 13.31 -13.76
N ALA A 81 9.65 14.31 -13.29
CA ALA A 81 10.91 14.09 -12.57
C ALA A 81 10.70 13.45 -11.19
N MET A 82 9.53 13.62 -10.59
CA MET A 82 9.15 13.05 -9.30
C MET A 82 8.83 11.56 -9.40
N TRP A 83 9.22 10.81 -8.36
CA TRP A 83 8.97 9.38 -8.30
C TRP A 83 7.69 9.09 -7.54
N VAL A 84 6.56 9.13 -8.26
CA VAL A 84 5.25 8.69 -7.76
C VAL A 84 4.90 7.33 -8.38
N SER A 85 4.86 6.28 -7.58
CA SER A 85 4.63 4.92 -8.09
C SER A 85 4.08 3.98 -7.03
N THR A 86 3.81 2.73 -7.41
CA THR A 86 3.66 1.65 -6.44
C THR A 86 5.02 1.14 -5.95
N PHE A 87 5.03 0.36 -4.87
CA PHE A 87 6.24 -0.33 -4.40
C PHE A 87 6.88 -1.21 -5.49
N HIS A 88 6.06 -2.01 -6.19
CA HIS A 88 6.55 -2.91 -7.23
C HIS A 88 7.11 -2.15 -8.42
N ALA A 89 6.45 -1.06 -8.84
CA ALA A 89 6.96 -0.21 -9.92
C ALA A 89 8.26 0.51 -9.53
N LEU A 90 8.38 0.95 -8.26
CA LEU A 90 9.62 1.50 -7.71
C LEU A 90 10.76 0.46 -7.76
N CYS A 91 10.51 -0.73 -7.24
CA CYS A 91 11.49 -1.82 -7.19
C CYS A 91 11.92 -2.26 -8.59
N ALA A 92 10.97 -2.47 -9.50
CA ALA A 92 11.27 -2.77 -10.90
C ALA A 92 12.16 -1.68 -11.51
N ARG A 93 11.83 -0.40 -11.32
CA ARG A 93 12.63 0.72 -11.83
C ARG A 93 14.06 0.76 -11.26
N LEU A 94 14.23 0.45 -9.98
CA LEU A 94 15.53 0.36 -9.32
C LEU A 94 16.34 -0.83 -9.87
N LEU A 95 15.73 -2.01 -9.92
CA LEU A 95 16.37 -3.22 -10.42
C LEU A 95 16.75 -3.10 -11.91
N ARG A 96 15.91 -2.51 -12.77
CA ARG A 96 16.28 -2.25 -14.18
C ARG A 96 17.57 -1.44 -14.31
N ARG A 97 17.90 -0.58 -13.34
CA ARG A 97 19.11 0.23 -13.34
C ARG A 97 20.28 -0.47 -12.65
N GLU A 98 19.99 -1.19 -11.57
CA GLU A 98 21.01 -1.58 -10.59
C GLU A 98 21.14 -3.10 -10.36
N ALA A 99 20.30 -3.93 -10.98
CA ALA A 99 20.27 -5.39 -10.80
C ALA A 99 21.63 -6.08 -11.00
N HIS A 100 22.45 -5.55 -11.92
CA HIS A 100 23.81 -6.05 -12.17
C HIS A 100 24.70 -6.07 -10.91
N ASN A 101 24.46 -5.19 -9.93
CA ASN A 101 25.22 -5.16 -8.67
C ASN A 101 24.93 -6.37 -7.76
N ILE A 102 23.88 -7.14 -8.04
CA ILE A 102 23.55 -8.40 -7.35
C ILE A 102 23.54 -9.61 -8.30
N GLY A 103 24.18 -9.48 -9.46
CA GLY A 103 24.28 -10.57 -10.44
C GLY A 103 22.97 -10.91 -11.15
N LEU A 104 21.98 -10.01 -11.11
CA LEU A 104 20.73 -10.14 -11.88
C LEU A 104 20.84 -9.39 -13.22
N SER A 105 20.28 -9.97 -14.27
CA SER A 105 20.15 -9.28 -15.57
C SER A 105 19.28 -8.05 -15.42
N ARG A 106 19.60 -6.96 -16.15
CA ARG A 106 18.71 -5.79 -16.22
C ARG A 106 17.44 -6.07 -17.02
N ASP A 107 17.44 -7.11 -17.85
CA ASP A 107 16.35 -7.48 -18.74
C ASP A 107 15.52 -8.67 -18.21
N PHE A 108 15.49 -8.86 -16.88
CA PHE A 108 14.68 -9.90 -16.25
C PHE A 108 13.19 -9.87 -16.67
N THR A 109 12.54 -11.01 -16.81
CA THR A 109 11.10 -11.06 -17.06
C THR A 109 10.32 -10.99 -15.75
N ILE A 110 9.21 -10.26 -15.70
CA ILE A 110 8.34 -10.24 -14.53
C ILE A 110 7.23 -11.27 -14.75
N TYR A 111 7.17 -12.30 -13.91
CA TYR A 111 6.16 -13.35 -14.02
C TYR A 111 4.84 -12.94 -13.38
N ASP A 112 3.77 -13.04 -14.16
CA ASP A 112 2.42 -12.81 -13.66
C ASP A 112 1.84 -14.06 -12.96
N SER A 113 0.61 -13.97 -12.46
CA SER A 113 -0.03 -15.09 -11.75
C SER A 113 -0.22 -16.35 -12.60
N ALA A 114 -0.32 -16.23 -13.93
CA ALA A 114 -0.47 -17.36 -14.84
C ALA A 114 0.89 -18.03 -15.07
N ASP A 115 1.93 -17.24 -15.31
CA ASP A 115 3.31 -17.72 -15.45
C ASP A 115 3.75 -18.49 -14.19
N GLN A 116 3.52 -17.89 -13.01
CA GLN A 116 3.85 -18.52 -11.73
C GLN A 116 3.12 -19.86 -11.52
N GLN A 117 1.83 -19.92 -11.88
CA GLN A 117 1.05 -21.15 -11.79
C GLN A 117 1.57 -22.23 -12.76
N ALA A 118 2.03 -21.84 -13.95
CA ALA A 118 2.62 -22.77 -14.90
C ALA A 118 3.92 -23.38 -14.37
N VAL A 119 4.80 -22.58 -13.74
CA VAL A 119 6.03 -23.09 -13.10
C VAL A 119 5.68 -24.11 -12.01
N VAL A 120 4.75 -23.77 -11.11
CA VAL A 120 4.38 -24.68 -10.02
C VAL A 120 3.76 -25.98 -10.55
N LYS A 121 2.89 -25.91 -11.57
CA LYS A 121 2.35 -27.12 -12.22
C LYS A 121 3.43 -28.03 -12.79
N GLN A 122 4.46 -27.45 -13.39
CA GLN A 122 5.58 -28.21 -13.93
C GLN A 122 6.36 -28.91 -12.81
N LEU A 123 6.66 -28.21 -11.72
CA LEU A 123 7.35 -28.76 -10.56
C LEU A 123 6.55 -29.88 -9.87
N LEU A 124 5.23 -29.75 -9.78
CA LEU A 124 4.36 -30.79 -9.22
C LEU A 124 4.46 -32.10 -10.02
N LYS A 125 4.48 -32.01 -11.36
CA LYS A 125 4.66 -33.17 -12.24
C LYS A 125 6.03 -33.81 -12.05
N GLU A 126 7.08 -33.01 -11.99
CA GLU A 126 8.47 -33.48 -11.81
C GLU A 126 8.68 -34.17 -10.46
N MET A 127 7.98 -33.72 -9.42
CA MET A 127 8.06 -34.27 -8.08
C MET A 127 7.04 -35.40 -7.81
N HIS A 128 6.24 -35.78 -8.81
CA HIS A 128 5.15 -36.77 -8.68
C HIS A 128 4.14 -36.44 -7.56
N LEU A 129 3.83 -35.15 -7.38
CA LEU A 129 2.84 -34.69 -6.41
C LEU A 129 1.47 -34.50 -7.09
N ALA A 130 0.40 -34.88 -6.39
CA ALA A 130 -0.96 -34.79 -6.91
C ALA A 130 -1.51 -33.35 -6.86
N ASP A 131 -1.98 -32.83 -8.00
CA ASP A 131 -2.54 -31.48 -8.16
C ASP A 131 -3.75 -31.21 -7.24
N GLU A 132 -4.54 -32.25 -6.94
CA GLU A 132 -5.70 -32.16 -6.04
C GLU A 132 -5.29 -31.81 -4.60
N THR A 133 -4.14 -32.33 -4.17
CA THR A 133 -3.57 -32.06 -2.85
C THR A 133 -2.76 -30.77 -2.85
N TYR A 134 -2.04 -30.49 -3.92
CA TYR A 134 -1.15 -29.34 -4.05
C TYR A 134 -1.61 -28.38 -5.13
N GLN A 135 -2.77 -27.76 -4.90
CA GLN A 135 -3.28 -26.77 -5.85
C GLN A 135 -2.25 -25.64 -6.05
N PRO A 136 -1.84 -25.32 -7.30
CA PRO A 136 -0.78 -24.36 -7.57
C PRO A 136 -0.98 -22.99 -6.89
N ARG A 137 -2.22 -22.50 -6.86
CA ARG A 137 -2.57 -21.24 -6.18
C ARG A 137 -2.32 -21.28 -4.68
N MET A 138 -2.61 -22.42 -4.04
CA MET A 138 -2.35 -22.59 -2.61
C MET A 138 -0.85 -22.63 -2.33
N VAL A 139 -0.08 -23.36 -3.14
CA VAL A 139 1.39 -23.41 -3.03
C VAL A 139 1.98 -22.00 -3.19
N LEU A 140 1.59 -21.27 -4.24
CA LEU A 140 2.04 -19.89 -4.47
C LEU A 140 1.63 -18.95 -3.33
N SER A 141 0.42 -19.08 -2.78
CA SER A 141 -0.01 -18.29 -1.62
C SER A 141 0.90 -18.53 -0.40
N ARG A 142 1.30 -19.78 -0.14
CA ARG A 142 2.24 -20.12 0.92
C ARG A 142 3.64 -19.57 0.67
N ILE A 143 4.14 -19.68 -0.56
CA ILE A 143 5.44 -19.11 -0.99
C ILE A 143 5.42 -17.59 -0.82
N SER A 144 4.40 -16.92 -1.35
CA SER A 144 4.22 -15.47 -1.24
C SER A 144 4.16 -15.02 0.21
N ALA A 145 3.44 -15.73 1.08
CA ALA A 145 3.39 -15.42 2.50
C ALA A 145 4.77 -15.53 3.17
N ALA A 146 5.59 -16.51 2.80
CA ALA A 146 6.97 -16.64 3.29
C ALA A 146 7.87 -15.50 2.77
N LYS A 147 7.82 -15.21 1.46
CA LYS A 147 8.54 -14.07 0.86
C LYS A 147 8.20 -12.73 1.52
N ASN A 148 6.92 -12.49 1.81
CA ASN A 148 6.46 -11.27 2.48
C ASN A 148 6.94 -11.14 3.95
N ARG A 149 7.39 -12.25 4.57
CA ARG A 149 8.09 -12.27 5.85
C ARG A 149 9.62 -12.34 5.71
N MET A 150 10.14 -12.33 4.49
CA MET A 150 11.55 -12.56 4.14
C MET A 150 12.08 -13.93 4.56
N GLU A 151 11.24 -14.96 4.49
CA GLU A 151 11.60 -16.34 4.79
C GLU A 151 11.91 -17.12 3.51
N GLY A 152 12.99 -17.89 3.51
CA GLY A 152 13.34 -18.81 2.43
C GLY A 152 12.65 -20.18 2.57
N PRO A 153 12.94 -21.12 1.65
CA PRO A 153 12.40 -22.49 1.68
C PRO A 153 12.62 -23.24 2.99
N GLU A 154 13.70 -22.92 3.70
CA GLU A 154 14.07 -23.52 4.97
C GLU A 154 13.04 -23.29 6.09
N SER A 155 12.23 -22.23 6.01
CA SER A 155 11.20 -21.96 7.03
C SER A 155 10.12 -23.04 7.08
N PHE A 156 9.96 -23.82 6.01
CA PHE A 156 9.00 -24.90 5.92
C PHE A 156 9.54 -26.23 6.48
N ASN A 157 10.86 -26.34 6.72
CA ASN A 157 11.50 -27.58 7.17
C ASN A 157 11.29 -27.86 8.67
N ASN A 158 11.09 -26.82 9.48
CA ASN A 158 10.92 -26.91 10.94
C ASN A 158 9.50 -27.28 11.37
N THR A 159 8.79 -28.06 10.56
CA THR A 159 7.40 -28.44 10.81
C THR A 159 7.27 -29.97 10.90
N TRP A 160 6.35 -30.43 11.75
CA TRP A 160 5.98 -31.85 11.82
C TRP A 160 5.09 -32.28 10.64
N ASN A 161 4.61 -31.32 9.86
CA ASN A 161 3.68 -31.51 8.76
C ASN A 161 4.42 -31.87 7.46
N VAL A 162 4.20 -33.09 6.98
CA VAL A 162 4.79 -33.58 5.72
C VAL A 162 4.47 -32.65 4.54
N ARG A 163 3.26 -32.10 4.51
CA ARG A 163 2.80 -31.18 3.45
C ARG A 163 3.64 -29.91 3.39
N ASP A 164 4.04 -29.38 4.55
CA ASP A 164 4.84 -28.16 4.61
C ASP A 164 6.26 -28.43 4.10
N LYS A 165 6.87 -29.57 4.45
CA LYS A 165 8.17 -29.98 3.90
C LYS A 165 8.15 -30.11 2.37
N GLU A 166 7.07 -30.65 1.81
CA GLU A 166 6.90 -30.74 0.36
C GLU A 166 6.73 -29.35 -0.28
N ILE A 167 6.00 -28.43 0.36
CA ILE A 167 5.92 -27.02 -0.06
C ILE A 167 7.30 -26.34 0.00
N GLY A 168 8.14 -26.64 1.00
CA GLY A 168 9.51 -26.15 1.08
C GLY A 168 10.35 -26.59 -0.13
N LYS A 169 10.27 -27.85 -0.52
CA LYS A 169 10.93 -28.36 -1.74
C LYS A 169 10.40 -27.71 -3.01
N LEU A 170 9.07 -27.54 -3.11
CA LEU A 170 8.45 -26.82 -4.23
C LEU A 170 8.93 -25.37 -4.31
N TYR A 171 9.06 -24.69 -3.17
CA TYR A 171 9.57 -23.34 -3.09
C TYR A 171 11.03 -23.26 -3.56
N GLU A 172 11.88 -24.20 -3.13
CA GLU A 172 13.27 -24.28 -3.60
C GLU A 172 13.36 -24.49 -5.11
N GLY A 173 12.57 -25.43 -5.65
CA GLY A 173 12.46 -25.67 -7.10
C GLY A 173 11.96 -24.44 -7.85
N TYR A 174 10.99 -23.73 -7.29
CA TYR A 174 10.39 -22.53 -7.86
C TYR A 174 11.42 -21.38 -7.97
N ILE A 175 12.19 -21.10 -6.91
CA ILE A 175 13.27 -20.09 -6.96
C ILE A 175 14.30 -20.47 -8.03
N LYS A 176 14.70 -21.75 -8.10
CA LYS A 176 15.65 -22.23 -9.12
C LYS A 176 15.11 -22.04 -10.53
N ALA A 177 13.83 -22.37 -10.76
CA ALA A 177 13.18 -22.19 -12.05
C ALA A 177 13.15 -20.73 -12.49
N LEU A 178 12.74 -19.81 -11.60
CA LEU A 178 12.76 -18.37 -11.88
C LEU A 178 14.17 -17.86 -12.20
N LYS A 179 15.17 -18.26 -11.41
CA LYS A 179 16.57 -17.88 -11.64
C LYS A 179 17.08 -18.35 -12.99
N ASN A 180 16.81 -19.61 -13.37
CA ASN A 180 17.22 -20.16 -14.66
C ASN A 180 16.56 -19.43 -15.84
N ALA A 181 15.32 -18.98 -15.67
CA ALA A 181 14.59 -18.19 -16.65
C ALA A 181 14.96 -16.69 -16.66
N SER A 182 15.91 -16.25 -15.81
CA SER A 182 16.18 -14.83 -15.56
C SER A 182 14.88 -14.06 -15.27
N ALA A 183 14.00 -14.64 -14.46
CA ALA A 183 12.69 -14.10 -14.12
C ALA A 183 12.60 -13.73 -12.64
N LEU A 184 11.73 -12.77 -12.33
CA LEU A 184 11.34 -12.39 -10.97
C LEU A 184 9.81 -12.38 -10.90
N ASP A 185 9.23 -12.86 -9.81
CA ASP A 185 7.82 -12.54 -9.52
C ASP A 185 7.67 -11.22 -8.75
N PHE A 186 6.43 -10.83 -8.45
CA PHE A 186 6.17 -9.57 -7.75
C PHE A 186 6.83 -9.49 -6.36
N ASP A 187 6.83 -10.58 -5.61
CA ASP A 187 7.45 -10.60 -4.29
C ASP A 187 8.99 -10.53 -4.40
N ASP A 188 9.57 -11.15 -5.44
CA ASP A 188 11.01 -11.08 -5.73
C ASP A 188 11.47 -9.66 -6.05
N LEU A 189 10.63 -8.82 -6.66
CA LEU A 189 10.98 -7.41 -6.90
C LEU A 189 11.31 -6.71 -5.58
N LEU A 190 10.53 -6.97 -4.53
CA LEU A 190 10.75 -6.38 -3.20
C LEU A 190 12.02 -6.96 -2.59
N LEU A 191 12.12 -8.30 -2.54
CA LEU A 191 13.24 -9.01 -1.91
C LEU A 191 14.59 -8.67 -2.56
N ALA A 192 14.66 -8.70 -3.90
CA ALA A 192 15.88 -8.40 -4.63
C ALA A 192 16.30 -6.93 -4.47
N THR A 193 15.34 -6.00 -4.31
CA THR A 193 15.68 -4.58 -4.07
C THR A 193 16.22 -4.37 -2.66
N VAL A 194 15.67 -5.06 -1.65
CA VAL A 194 16.25 -5.05 -0.29
C VAL A 194 17.66 -5.67 -0.30
N GLU A 195 17.83 -6.83 -0.95
CA GLU A 195 19.14 -7.48 -1.12
C GLU A 195 20.15 -6.56 -1.83
N LEU A 196 19.73 -5.84 -2.87
CA LEU A 196 20.55 -4.85 -3.57
C LEU A 196 21.10 -3.80 -2.61
N PHE A 197 20.26 -3.23 -1.75
CA PHE A 197 20.68 -2.19 -0.81
C PHE A 197 21.52 -2.73 0.35
N ASP A 198 21.27 -3.97 0.77
CA ASP A 198 22.08 -4.64 1.79
C ASP A 198 23.48 -4.99 1.27
N LYS A 199 23.58 -5.57 0.07
CA LYS A 199 24.85 -5.99 -0.53
C LYS A 199 25.64 -4.84 -1.14
N ASN A 200 24.99 -3.75 -1.55
CA ASN A 200 25.64 -2.60 -2.18
C ASN A 200 25.29 -1.28 -1.48
N PRO A 201 25.94 -0.96 -0.35
CA PRO A 201 25.72 0.27 0.40
C PRO A 201 25.88 1.55 -0.44
N GLY A 202 26.80 1.57 -1.41
CA GLY A 202 26.98 2.73 -2.30
C GLY A 202 25.76 3.01 -3.20
N VAL A 203 25.07 1.96 -3.66
CA VAL A 203 23.81 2.11 -4.41
C VAL A 203 22.73 2.67 -3.48
N ARG A 204 22.58 2.10 -2.29
CA ARG A 204 21.65 2.57 -1.25
C ARG A 204 21.89 4.04 -0.93
N GLU A 205 23.14 4.43 -0.64
CA GLU A 205 23.52 5.81 -0.30
C GLU A 205 23.20 6.80 -1.41
N ARG A 206 23.41 6.44 -2.67
CA ARG A 206 23.05 7.30 -3.81
C ARG A 206 21.54 7.59 -3.85
N TYR A 207 20.70 6.59 -3.62
CA TYR A 207 19.24 6.81 -3.58
C TYR A 207 18.79 7.52 -2.31
N ALA A 208 19.37 7.18 -1.16
CA ALA A 208 19.07 7.85 0.09
C ALA A 208 19.49 9.32 0.07
N HIS A 209 20.60 9.66 -0.61
CA HIS A 209 21.02 11.04 -0.82
C HIS A 209 20.09 11.78 -1.78
N ARG A 210 19.68 11.11 -2.87
CA ARG A 210 18.77 11.68 -3.87
C ARG A 210 17.41 12.02 -3.26
N PHE A 211 16.77 11.06 -2.61
CA PHE A 211 15.41 11.20 -2.09
C PHE A 211 15.44 11.88 -0.73
N ARG A 212 15.40 13.21 -0.75
CA ARG A 212 15.35 14.03 0.45
C ARG A 212 14.04 13.86 1.20
N TYR A 213 12.92 13.69 0.50
CA TYR A 213 11.60 13.50 1.11
C TYR A 213 10.97 12.21 0.60
N VAL A 214 10.55 11.35 1.52
CA VAL A 214 9.89 10.07 1.23
C VAL A 214 8.48 10.09 1.80
N MET A 215 7.50 9.74 0.98
CA MET A 215 6.09 9.72 1.35
C MET A 215 5.48 8.35 1.06
N VAL A 216 4.66 7.86 1.98
CA VAL A 216 4.01 6.54 1.83
C VAL A 216 2.53 6.65 2.18
N ASP A 217 1.67 6.30 1.22
CA ASP A 217 0.22 6.18 1.41
C ASP A 217 -0.18 4.75 1.80
N GLU A 218 -1.29 4.63 2.52
CA GLU A 218 -1.83 3.38 3.06
C GLU A 218 -0.78 2.55 3.84
N TYR A 219 -0.01 3.20 4.71
CA TYR A 219 1.12 2.60 5.41
C TYR A 219 0.75 1.39 6.29
N GLN A 220 -0.51 1.30 6.74
CA GLN A 220 -1.01 0.14 7.50
C GLN A 220 -0.95 -1.19 6.73
N ASP A 221 -0.91 -1.13 5.40
CA ASP A 221 -0.94 -2.32 4.54
C ASP A 221 0.48 -2.78 4.14
N THR A 222 1.52 -2.17 4.71
CA THR A 222 2.92 -2.49 4.37
C THR A 222 3.36 -3.83 4.96
N ASN A 223 4.15 -4.60 4.20
CA ASN A 223 4.82 -5.81 4.65
C ASN A 223 6.27 -5.52 5.11
N ARG A 224 6.99 -6.55 5.55
CA ARG A 224 8.37 -6.41 6.07
C ARG A 224 9.37 -5.92 4.99
N PRO A 225 9.43 -6.49 3.78
CA PRO A 225 10.30 -5.97 2.71
C PRO A 225 10.05 -4.50 2.38
N GLN A 226 8.78 -4.08 2.28
CA GLN A 226 8.39 -2.70 1.98
C GLN A 226 8.85 -1.72 3.07
N TYR A 227 8.67 -2.11 4.34
CA TYR A 227 9.16 -1.36 5.48
C TYR A 227 10.70 -1.18 5.42
N LEU A 228 11.44 -2.26 5.20
CA LEU A 228 12.91 -2.19 5.11
C LEU A 228 13.38 -1.33 3.94
N LEU A 229 12.73 -1.46 2.78
CA LEU A 229 13.04 -0.64 1.61
C LEU A 229 12.88 0.86 1.91
N ILE A 230 11.75 1.26 2.51
CA ILE A 230 11.47 2.66 2.82
C ILE A 230 12.44 3.21 3.85
N THR A 231 12.67 2.47 4.94
CA THR A 231 13.58 2.88 6.02
C THR A 231 15.01 3.06 5.51
N GLN A 232 15.48 2.19 4.61
CA GLN A 232 16.79 2.32 3.98
C GLN A 232 16.90 3.55 3.07
N ILE A 233 15.86 3.83 2.26
CA ILE A 233 15.84 5.02 1.38
C ILE A 233 15.77 6.30 2.22
N ALA A 234 14.92 6.33 3.25
CA ALA A 234 14.76 7.50 4.10
C ALA A 234 15.94 7.71 5.08
N GLY A 235 16.84 6.73 5.23
CA GLY A 235 17.84 6.70 6.29
C GLY A 235 18.83 7.87 6.31
N LYS A 236 19.07 8.56 5.17
CA LYS A 236 20.01 9.69 5.12
C LYS A 236 19.43 10.99 5.66
N HIS A 237 18.23 11.35 5.20
CA HIS A 237 17.59 12.64 5.53
C HIS A 237 16.54 12.53 6.62
N ARG A 238 16.04 11.31 6.88
CA ARG A 238 14.98 11.00 7.87
C ARG A 238 13.66 11.73 7.67
N ASN A 239 13.46 12.43 6.55
CA ASN A 239 12.19 13.08 6.20
C ASN A 239 11.22 12.07 5.59
N LEU A 240 10.80 11.10 6.41
CA LEU A 240 9.80 10.09 6.08
C LEU A 240 8.43 10.54 6.59
N ALA A 241 7.49 10.78 5.67
CA ALA A 241 6.10 11.03 6.01
C ALA A 241 5.22 9.84 5.61
N VAL A 242 4.60 9.18 6.58
CA VAL A 242 3.68 8.07 6.33
C VAL A 242 2.25 8.48 6.69
N VAL A 243 1.28 8.09 5.87
CA VAL A 243 -0.14 8.23 6.20
C VAL A 243 -0.79 6.87 6.21
N GLY A 244 -1.70 6.66 7.16
CA GLY A 244 -2.46 5.43 7.21
C GLY A 244 -3.56 5.45 8.26
N ASP A 245 -4.39 4.42 8.19
CA ASP A 245 -5.43 4.16 9.17
C ASP A 245 -5.30 2.72 9.68
N PRO A 246 -4.85 2.50 10.93
CA PRO A 246 -4.79 1.16 11.51
C PRO A 246 -6.12 0.41 11.48
N ASP A 247 -7.25 1.13 11.55
CA ASP A 247 -8.59 0.51 11.52
C ASP A 247 -9.00 0.08 10.08
N GLN A 248 -8.21 0.40 9.04
CA GLN A 248 -8.45 0.02 7.65
C GLN A 248 -7.50 -1.07 7.13
N SER A 249 -6.62 -1.63 7.97
CA SER A 249 -5.72 -2.71 7.57
C SER A 249 -6.50 -4.00 7.29
N ILE A 250 -6.74 -4.30 6.01
CA ILE A 250 -7.48 -5.49 5.54
C ILE A 250 -6.60 -6.49 4.79
N TYR A 251 -5.32 -6.19 4.56
CA TYR A 251 -4.40 -7.04 3.80
C TYR A 251 -3.50 -7.94 4.66
N LYS A 252 -3.86 -8.22 5.92
CA LYS A 252 -3.09 -9.13 6.79
C LYS A 252 -2.80 -10.49 6.16
N TRP A 253 -3.77 -11.03 5.40
CA TRP A 253 -3.63 -12.30 4.68
C TRP A 253 -2.60 -12.27 3.53
N ARG A 254 -2.22 -11.07 3.06
CA ARG A 254 -1.13 -10.83 2.09
C ARG A 254 0.20 -10.50 2.75
N GLY A 255 0.29 -10.60 4.08
CA GLY A 255 1.51 -10.31 4.84
C GLY A 255 1.67 -8.86 5.26
N ALA A 256 0.62 -8.03 5.17
CA ALA A 256 0.63 -6.70 5.80
C ALA A 256 0.88 -6.85 7.31
N ASP A 257 1.81 -6.05 7.83
CA ASP A 257 2.17 -6.04 9.24
C ASP A 257 1.70 -4.75 9.89
N LEU A 258 0.57 -4.84 10.60
CA LEU A 258 -0.02 -3.72 11.33
C LEU A 258 0.95 -3.08 12.33
N ARG A 259 1.97 -3.83 12.81
CA ARG A 259 3.01 -3.30 13.69
C ARG A 259 3.77 -2.15 13.05
N ASN A 260 3.97 -2.15 11.73
CA ASN A 260 4.71 -1.08 11.03
C ASN A 260 4.14 0.31 11.31
N ILE A 261 2.80 0.46 11.31
CA ILE A 261 2.14 1.74 11.63
C ILE A 261 1.95 1.94 13.13
N MET A 262 1.75 0.86 13.89
CA MET A 262 1.52 0.95 15.34
C MET A 262 2.78 1.35 16.11
N ASP A 263 3.93 0.82 15.68
CA ASP A 263 5.24 0.94 16.33
C ASP A 263 6.11 2.01 15.67
N PHE A 264 5.57 2.81 14.74
CA PHE A 264 6.31 3.88 14.06
C PHE A 264 6.98 4.85 15.05
N GLU A 265 6.31 5.18 16.16
CA GLU A 265 6.85 6.03 17.22
C GLU A 265 8.02 5.39 17.97
N THR A 266 8.06 4.05 18.03
CA THR A 266 9.17 3.29 18.61
C THR A 266 10.37 3.29 17.68
N ASP A 267 10.13 3.09 16.38
CA ASP A 267 11.16 3.07 15.34
C ASP A 267 11.76 4.46 15.08
N PHE A 268 10.93 5.49 15.22
CA PHE A 268 11.26 6.90 15.02
C PHE A 268 10.90 7.70 16.27
N GLY A 269 11.76 7.64 17.29
CA GLY A 269 11.50 8.28 18.60
C GLY A 269 11.33 9.80 18.58
N ASP A 270 11.74 10.48 17.49
CA ASP A 270 11.55 11.91 17.24
C ASP A 270 10.34 12.21 16.31
N ALA A 271 9.53 11.20 15.98
CA ALA A 271 8.41 11.34 15.06
C ALA A 271 7.34 12.31 15.58
N GLN A 272 6.91 13.22 14.71
CA GLN A 272 5.71 14.02 14.91
C GLN A 272 4.46 13.25 14.49
N ILE A 273 3.36 13.44 15.20
CA ILE A 273 2.10 12.73 14.94
C ILE A 273 0.99 13.74 14.72
N VAL A 274 0.38 13.68 13.54
CA VAL A 274 -0.78 14.51 13.21
C VAL A 274 -2.00 13.62 13.03
N ARG A 275 -3.10 13.95 13.72
CA ARG A 275 -4.35 13.20 13.66
C ARG A 275 -5.36 13.90 12.76
N LEU A 276 -5.82 13.21 11.71
CA LEU A 276 -6.88 13.71 10.83
C LEU A 276 -8.20 13.02 11.20
N GLU A 277 -8.99 13.69 12.03
CA GLU A 277 -10.22 13.14 12.61
C GLU A 277 -11.50 13.66 11.94
N GLN A 278 -11.44 14.79 11.24
CA GLN A 278 -12.57 15.33 10.50
C GLN A 278 -12.79 14.53 9.21
N ASN A 279 -13.99 13.95 9.04
CA ASN A 279 -14.45 13.25 7.85
C ASN A 279 -15.21 14.20 6.93
N TYR A 280 -14.87 14.19 5.65
CA TYR A 280 -15.49 15.03 4.60
C TYR A 280 -16.37 14.24 3.64
N ARG A 281 -16.55 12.94 3.85
CA ARG A 281 -17.19 12.01 2.91
C ARG A 281 -18.59 11.59 3.33
N SER A 282 -18.80 11.39 4.62
CA SER A 282 -19.95 10.69 5.18
C SER A 282 -20.71 11.59 6.14
N THR A 283 -22.03 11.39 6.19
CA THR A 283 -22.91 12.07 7.14
C THR A 283 -22.71 11.53 8.56
N GLU A 284 -23.16 12.30 9.54
CA GLU A 284 -23.10 11.95 10.97
C GLU A 284 -23.69 10.56 11.25
N VAL A 285 -24.87 10.25 10.71
CA VAL A 285 -25.52 8.94 10.88
C VAL A 285 -24.65 7.76 10.41
N ILE A 286 -23.94 7.91 9.28
CA ILE A 286 -23.05 6.86 8.76
C ILE A 286 -21.79 6.75 9.62
N LEU A 287 -21.24 7.89 10.03
CA LEU A 287 -20.02 7.95 10.82
C LEU A 287 -20.21 7.40 12.23
N ASP A 288 -21.35 7.66 12.85
CA ASP A 288 -21.74 7.13 14.16
C ASP A 288 -21.85 5.61 14.12
N ALA A 289 -22.49 5.06 13.08
CA ALA A 289 -22.60 3.62 12.90
C ALA A 289 -21.22 2.96 12.69
N ALA A 290 -20.38 3.55 11.84
CA ALA A 290 -19.01 3.07 11.64
C ALA A 290 -18.20 3.10 12.95
N SER A 291 -18.34 4.18 13.73
CA SER A 291 -17.69 4.37 15.03
C SER A 291 -18.17 3.34 16.06
N ALA A 292 -19.48 3.06 16.10
CA ALA A 292 -20.07 2.06 16.98
C ALA A 292 -19.57 0.64 16.66
N VAL A 293 -19.42 0.30 15.37
CA VAL A 293 -18.88 -1.00 14.95
C VAL A 293 -17.42 -1.14 15.35
N ILE A 294 -16.57 -0.18 14.99
CA ILE A 294 -15.11 -0.26 15.22
C ILE A 294 -14.74 -0.16 16.70
N ALA A 295 -15.60 0.40 17.55
CA ALA A 295 -15.39 0.47 19.00
C ALA A 295 -15.25 -0.92 19.67
N ASN A 296 -15.71 -1.99 19.02
CA ASN A 296 -15.61 -3.36 19.53
C ASN A 296 -14.18 -3.96 19.39
N ASN A 297 -13.28 -3.33 18.62
CA ASN A 297 -11.91 -3.81 18.43
C ASN A 297 -10.99 -3.41 19.59
N LYS A 298 -10.23 -4.37 20.14
CA LYS A 298 -9.35 -4.17 21.31
C LYS A 298 -7.99 -3.54 21.00
N ASN A 299 -7.36 -3.91 19.87
CA ASN A 299 -5.99 -3.49 19.53
C ASN A 299 -6.01 -2.35 18.50
N ARG A 300 -6.34 -1.13 18.94
CA ARG A 300 -6.42 0.06 18.08
C ARG A 300 -5.83 1.30 18.75
N LYS A 301 -5.29 2.23 17.95
CA LYS A 301 -5.05 3.60 18.42
C LYS A 301 -6.40 4.32 18.51
N LYS A 302 -6.71 4.91 19.67
CA LYS A 302 -7.95 5.68 19.85
C LYS A 302 -7.97 6.86 18.88
N LYS A 303 -9.09 7.00 18.16
CA LYS A 303 -9.38 8.13 17.28
C LYS A 303 -10.88 8.45 17.38
N ALA A 304 -11.24 9.72 17.31
CA ALA A 304 -12.61 10.19 17.40
C ALA A 304 -13.00 10.89 16.09
N LEU A 305 -13.53 10.12 15.13
CA LEU A 305 -13.95 10.70 13.85
C LEU A 305 -15.20 11.56 14.01
N TRP A 306 -15.22 12.74 13.38
CA TRP A 306 -16.36 13.64 13.39
C TRP A 306 -16.59 14.26 12.00
N THR A 307 -17.79 14.81 11.75
CA THR A 307 -18.15 15.43 10.45
C THR A 307 -19.04 16.66 10.64
N ASP A 308 -18.92 17.63 9.73
CA ASP A 308 -19.82 18.79 9.59
C ASP A 308 -21.12 18.44 8.84
N LEU A 309 -21.16 17.28 8.17
CA LEU A 309 -22.35 16.79 7.46
C LEU A 309 -23.37 16.22 8.46
N LYS A 310 -24.02 17.11 9.22
CA LYS A 310 -24.97 16.78 10.28
C LYS A 310 -26.20 16.02 9.77
N GLY A 311 -26.69 15.10 10.59
CA GLY A 311 -27.83 14.25 10.26
C GLY A 311 -27.55 13.26 9.13
N GLY A 312 -28.43 13.24 8.13
CA GLY A 312 -28.40 12.29 7.01
C GLY A 312 -29.49 11.21 7.09
N ALA A 313 -29.67 10.47 6.00
CA ALA A 313 -30.64 9.40 5.93
C ALA A 313 -30.27 8.27 6.91
N LYS A 314 -31.29 7.67 7.54
CA LYS A 314 -31.10 6.48 8.38
C LYS A 314 -30.54 5.33 7.54
N ILE A 315 -29.63 4.56 8.14
CA ILE A 315 -29.13 3.32 7.55
C ILE A 315 -30.28 2.33 7.47
N LYS A 316 -30.57 1.86 6.26
CA LYS A 316 -31.61 0.86 6.00
C LYS A 316 -30.99 -0.53 6.04
N LEU A 317 -31.64 -1.43 6.76
CA LEU A 317 -31.34 -2.87 6.74
C LEU A 317 -32.49 -3.57 6.01
N PHE A 318 -32.16 -4.32 4.97
CA PHE A 318 -33.09 -5.22 4.29
C PHE A 318 -32.59 -6.65 4.50
N ARG A 319 -33.51 -7.57 4.79
CA ARG A 319 -33.21 -9.00 4.91
C ARG A 319 -34.10 -9.73 3.91
N GLY A 320 -33.50 -10.18 2.81
CA GLY A 320 -34.17 -11.08 1.87
C GLY A 320 -34.30 -12.50 2.44
N SER A 321 -35.19 -13.27 1.85
CA SER A 321 -35.36 -14.70 2.11
C SER A 321 -34.27 -15.55 1.45
N ASP A 322 -33.72 -15.09 0.33
CA ASP A 322 -32.60 -15.70 -0.41
C ASP A 322 -31.71 -14.63 -1.10
N GLU A 323 -30.67 -15.08 -1.79
CA GLU A 323 -29.73 -14.21 -2.53
C GLU A 323 -30.36 -13.50 -3.74
N LEU A 324 -31.41 -14.07 -4.32
CA LEU A 324 -32.11 -13.49 -5.47
C LEU A 324 -32.96 -12.31 -5.02
N GLU A 325 -33.69 -12.44 -3.90
CA GLU A 325 -34.49 -11.37 -3.34
C GLU A 325 -33.62 -10.18 -2.88
N GLU A 326 -32.43 -10.44 -2.30
CA GLU A 326 -31.47 -9.39 -1.98
C GLU A 326 -31.01 -8.64 -3.25
N ALA A 327 -30.66 -9.37 -4.31
CA ALA A 327 -30.23 -8.79 -5.58
C ALA A 327 -31.35 -7.99 -6.26
N GLU A 328 -32.59 -8.49 -6.22
CA GLU A 328 -33.77 -7.80 -6.72
C GLU A 328 -34.04 -6.51 -5.94
N TYR A 329 -33.96 -6.56 -4.61
CA TYR A 329 -34.11 -5.38 -3.76
C TYR A 329 -33.08 -4.29 -4.11
N ILE A 330 -31.80 -4.66 -4.21
CA ILE A 330 -30.72 -3.74 -4.59
C ILE A 330 -31.02 -3.12 -5.97
N THR A 331 -31.38 -3.94 -6.94
CA THR A 331 -31.69 -3.48 -8.31
C THR A 331 -32.87 -2.51 -8.31
N LYS A 332 -33.93 -2.81 -7.54
CA LYS A 332 -35.11 -1.94 -7.41
C LYS A 332 -34.75 -0.60 -6.77
N VAL A 333 -33.92 -0.61 -5.72
CA VAL A 333 -33.45 0.62 -5.06
C VAL A 333 -32.63 1.48 -6.02
N VAL A 334 -31.67 0.89 -6.74
CA VAL A 334 -30.82 1.61 -7.71
C VAL A 334 -31.66 2.22 -8.83
N ARG A 335 -32.59 1.45 -9.43
CA ARG A 335 -33.48 1.97 -10.49
C ARG A 335 -34.31 3.14 -10.00
N LYS A 336 -34.91 3.01 -8.81
CA LYS A 336 -35.71 4.08 -8.21
C LYS A 336 -34.89 5.35 -8.01
N SER A 337 -33.67 5.24 -7.49
CA SER A 337 -32.78 6.40 -7.30
C SER A 337 -32.38 7.05 -8.62
N LEU A 338 -32.09 6.28 -9.66
CA LEU A 338 -31.79 6.83 -10.99
C LEU A 338 -32.97 7.58 -11.61
N GLU A 339 -34.20 7.08 -11.43
CA GLU A 339 -35.42 7.77 -11.89
C GLU A 339 -35.67 9.08 -11.13
N GLU A 340 -35.41 9.09 -9.82
CA GLU A 340 -35.52 10.30 -8.97
C GLU A 340 -34.47 11.35 -9.37
N ASP A 341 -33.21 10.94 -9.60
CA ASP A 341 -32.13 11.83 -10.06
C ASP A 341 -32.41 12.40 -11.46
N TYR A 342 -32.89 11.57 -12.39
CA TYR A 342 -33.24 12.03 -13.74
C TYR A 342 -34.37 13.07 -13.69
N LYS A 343 -35.40 12.83 -12.88
CA LYS A 343 -36.50 13.79 -12.67
C LYS A 343 -35.99 15.10 -12.07
N ALA A 344 -35.08 15.04 -11.10
CA ALA A 344 -34.47 16.22 -10.50
C ALA A 344 -33.63 17.04 -11.51
N LEU A 345 -32.89 16.37 -12.41
CA LEU A 345 -32.12 17.01 -13.46
C LEU A 345 -32.98 17.66 -14.55
N THR A 346 -34.16 17.08 -14.86
CA THR A 346 -35.09 17.62 -15.86
C THR A 346 -36.06 18.68 -15.31
N ALA A 347 -36.11 18.87 -13.99
CA ALA A 347 -36.98 19.84 -13.33
C ALA A 347 -36.30 21.22 -13.10
N VAL A 348 -35.05 21.38 -13.57
CA VAL A 348 -34.29 22.63 -13.65
C VAL A 348 -34.24 23.07 -15.11
#